data_AF-A0A529M7Y3-F1
#
_entry.id   AF-A0A529M7Y3-F1
#
_cell.length_a   1.000
_cell.length_b   1.000
_cell.length_c   1.000
_cell.angle_alpha   90.00
_cell.angle_beta   90.00
_cell.angle_gamma   90.00
#
_symmetry.space_group_name_H-M   'P 1'
#
loop_
_entity.id
_entity.type
_entity.pdbx_description
1 polymer ?
#
loop_
_entity_poly.entity_id
_entity_poly.type
_entity_poly.pdbx_seq_one_letter_code
_entity_poly.pdbx_strand_id
1 'polypeptide(L)'
;VLLAVAAAAAREIVAGRNWRNLKVLLPLAILACANGAFHIEAHLQGTSDISRRLGMAAAIVLISLIGGRIIPSFTRNWLVRENPGRLPAPSDRFDTASIAISAIALGAWTFVPDNSISGMLMAVAAICQAWRLSRWAGERTLRDPLVLILHLAYAFVPLGFAFVSASIFFPAAVPVAAGLHTLGTGAVGAMTLAVMTRATLGHTGRELKAGRGTSFIFVAVLLAGALRILAAFVSSGAVIDMAGAAWMAAFAGFLLIHGAALTTPKAR
;
A
#
# COMPACT_ATOMS: atom_id res chain seq x y z
N VAL A 1 -18.44 -9.00 3.63
CA VAL A 1 -17.95 -7.72 3.03
C VAL A 1 -17.06 -7.97 1.80
N LEU A 2 -15.93 -8.69 1.90
CA LEU A 2 -15.00 -8.88 0.77
C LEU A 2 -15.64 -9.49 -0.48
N LEU A 3 -16.46 -10.53 -0.34
CA LEU A 3 -17.21 -11.12 -1.46
C LEU A 3 -18.18 -10.11 -2.12
N ALA A 4 -18.85 -9.28 -1.32
CA ALA A 4 -19.73 -8.24 -1.84
C ALA A 4 -18.95 -7.15 -2.60
N VAL A 5 -17.77 -6.76 -2.10
CA VAL A 5 -16.87 -5.82 -2.79
C VAL A 5 -16.36 -6.41 -4.10
N ALA A 6 -15.93 -7.69 -4.11
CA ALA A 6 -15.49 -8.37 -5.31
C ALA A 6 -16.61 -8.49 -6.35
N ALA A 7 -17.83 -8.83 -5.92
CA ALA A 7 -19.01 -8.90 -6.79
C ALA A 7 -19.39 -7.53 -7.35
N ALA A 8 -19.39 -6.48 -6.53
CA ALA A 8 -19.64 -5.12 -6.98
C ALA A 8 -18.61 -4.66 -8.00
N ALA A 9 -17.31 -4.85 -7.72
CA ALA A 9 -16.24 -4.52 -8.64
C ALA A 9 -16.36 -5.29 -9.98
N ALA A 10 -16.67 -6.58 -9.93
CA ALA A 10 -16.87 -7.40 -11.11
C ALA A 10 -18.04 -6.90 -11.96
N ARG A 11 -19.17 -6.58 -11.31
CA ARG A 11 -20.35 -6.04 -11.98
C ARG A 11 -20.05 -4.72 -12.69
N GLU A 12 -19.39 -3.77 -12.03
CA GLU A 12 -19.05 -2.48 -12.64
C GLU A 12 -18.05 -2.63 -13.81
N ILE A 13 -17.08 -3.54 -13.70
CA ILE A 13 -16.11 -3.81 -14.78
C ILE A 13 -16.80 -4.42 -16.00
N VAL A 14 -17.69 -5.39 -15.80
CA VAL A 14 -18.42 -6.07 -16.87
C VAL A 14 -19.44 -5.12 -17.51
N ALA A 15 -20.22 -4.39 -16.70
CA ALA A 15 -21.19 -3.41 -17.19
C ALA A 15 -20.53 -2.27 -17.97
N GLY A 16 -19.39 -1.76 -17.47
CA GLY A 16 -18.59 -0.73 -18.14
C GLY A 16 -17.70 -1.25 -19.27
N ARG A 17 -17.73 -2.56 -19.58
CA ARG A 17 -16.87 -3.25 -20.57
C ARG A 17 -15.38 -2.92 -20.41
N ASN A 18 -14.94 -2.66 -19.17
CA ASN A 18 -13.58 -2.21 -18.86
C ASN A 18 -12.64 -3.40 -18.61
N TRP A 19 -12.50 -4.27 -19.61
CA TRP A 19 -11.76 -5.53 -19.52
C TRP A 19 -10.31 -5.37 -19.06
N ARG A 20 -9.70 -4.21 -19.31
CA ARG A 20 -8.34 -3.88 -18.88
C ARG A 20 -8.18 -3.85 -17.35
N ASN A 21 -9.28 -3.65 -16.63
CA ASN A 21 -9.33 -3.65 -15.16
C ASN A 21 -9.72 -4.99 -14.54
N LEU A 22 -10.04 -6.01 -15.34
CA LEU A 22 -10.38 -7.35 -14.85
C LEU A 22 -9.24 -7.96 -14.00
N LYS A 23 -7.98 -7.59 -14.29
CA LYS A 23 -6.79 -7.99 -13.52
C LYS A 23 -6.87 -7.64 -12.02
N VAL A 24 -7.66 -6.63 -11.65
CA VAL A 24 -7.88 -6.21 -10.25
C VAL A 24 -8.72 -7.21 -9.47
N LEU A 25 -9.59 -7.98 -10.14
CA LEU A 25 -10.44 -8.97 -9.47
C LEU A 25 -9.64 -10.12 -8.89
N LEU A 26 -8.51 -10.48 -9.50
CA LEU A 26 -7.70 -11.61 -9.03
C LEU A 26 -7.15 -11.38 -7.61
N PRO A 27 -6.44 -10.28 -7.30
CA PRO A 27 -6.05 -9.98 -5.92
C PRO A 27 -7.24 -9.85 -4.95
N LEU A 28 -8.39 -9.32 -5.39
CA LEU A 28 -9.58 -9.22 -4.54
C LEU A 28 -10.17 -10.60 -4.19
N ALA A 29 -10.21 -11.51 -5.16
CA ALA A 29 -10.63 -12.89 -4.94
C ALA A 29 -9.66 -13.60 -4.00
N ILE A 30 -8.34 -13.43 -4.19
CA ILE A 30 -7.32 -13.99 -3.29
C ILE A 30 -7.50 -13.42 -1.87
N LEU A 31 -7.78 -12.13 -1.72
CA LEU A 31 -8.04 -11.52 -0.40
C LEU A 31 -9.28 -12.12 0.27
N ALA A 32 -10.36 -12.36 -0.48
CA ALA A 32 -11.55 -13.02 0.04
C ALA A 32 -11.27 -14.48 0.46
N CYS A 33 -10.52 -15.23 -0.35
CA CYS A 33 -10.09 -16.58 -0.02
C CYS A 33 -9.17 -16.60 1.21
N ALA A 34 -8.21 -15.68 1.30
CA ALA A 34 -7.31 -15.55 2.44
C ALA A 34 -8.08 -15.24 3.74
N ASN A 35 -9.15 -14.45 3.68
CA ASN A 35 -10.01 -14.21 4.84
C ASN A 35 -10.78 -15.48 5.25
N GLY A 36 -11.31 -16.24 4.30
CA GLY A 36 -11.97 -17.52 4.59
C GLY A 36 -10.99 -18.53 5.21
N ALA A 37 -9.82 -18.67 4.60
CA ALA A 37 -8.73 -19.51 5.09
C ALA A 37 -8.23 -19.07 6.47
N PHE A 38 -8.19 -17.77 6.75
CA PHE A 38 -7.82 -17.24 8.07
C PHE A 38 -8.74 -17.78 9.17
N HIS A 39 -10.06 -17.75 8.95
CA HIS A 39 -11.01 -18.28 9.94
C HIS A 39 -10.87 -19.79 10.11
N ILE A 40 -10.57 -20.52 9.04
CA ILE A 40 -10.36 -21.97 9.07
C ILE A 40 -9.06 -22.32 9.81
N GLU A 41 -7.93 -21.71 9.44
CA GLU A 41 -6.63 -21.90 10.09
C GLU A 41 -6.71 -21.53 11.58
N ALA A 42 -7.27 -20.37 11.90
CA ALA A 42 -7.39 -19.92 13.28
C ALA A 42 -8.24 -20.88 14.13
N HIS A 43 -9.29 -21.46 13.54
CA HIS A 43 -10.14 -22.42 14.25
C HIS A 43 -9.49 -23.80 14.41
N LEU A 44 -8.81 -24.30 13.37
CA LEU A 44 -8.25 -25.67 13.37
C LEU A 44 -6.85 -25.76 13.97
N GLN A 45 -6.02 -24.74 13.80
CA GLN A 45 -4.59 -24.76 14.13
C GLN A 45 -4.23 -23.76 15.25
N GLY A 46 -5.14 -22.83 15.59
CA GLY A 46 -4.88 -21.76 16.56
C GLY A 46 -3.94 -20.66 16.05
N THR A 47 -3.38 -20.81 14.84
CA THR A 47 -2.53 -19.84 14.15
C THR A 47 -3.10 -19.53 12.77
N SER A 48 -2.53 -18.56 12.05
CA SER A 48 -3.07 -18.16 10.75
C SER A 48 -1.98 -17.62 9.80
N ASP A 49 -0.77 -18.17 9.87
CA ASP A 49 0.42 -17.56 9.29
C ASP A 49 0.36 -17.53 7.76
N ILE A 50 -0.09 -18.61 7.13
CA ILE A 50 -0.23 -18.69 5.67
C ILE A 50 -1.32 -17.72 5.22
N SER A 51 -2.49 -17.77 5.86
CA SER A 51 -3.61 -16.90 5.50
C SER A 51 -3.30 -15.41 5.68
N ARG A 52 -2.58 -15.02 6.72
CA ARG A 52 -2.10 -13.63 6.92
C ARG A 52 -1.12 -13.20 5.83
N ARG A 53 -0.13 -14.04 5.49
CA ARG A 53 0.83 -13.75 4.42
C ARG A 53 0.13 -13.64 3.06
N LEU A 54 -0.84 -14.52 2.78
CA LEU A 54 -1.62 -14.50 1.55
C LEU A 54 -2.47 -13.23 1.42
N GLY A 55 -3.13 -12.79 2.49
CA GLY A 55 -3.90 -11.55 2.52
C GLY A 55 -3.00 -10.32 2.30
N MET A 56 -1.83 -10.29 2.94
CA MET A 56 -0.82 -9.24 2.73
C MET A 56 -0.30 -9.24 1.29
N ALA A 57 0.00 -10.41 0.73
CA ALA A 57 0.43 -10.57 -0.66
C ALA A 57 -0.59 -9.98 -1.64
N ALA A 58 -1.87 -10.32 -1.47
CA ALA A 58 -2.95 -9.79 -2.28
C ALA A 58 -3.04 -8.25 -2.21
N ALA A 59 -2.96 -7.69 -1.00
CA ALA A 59 -3.01 -6.24 -0.79
C ALA A 59 -1.81 -5.53 -1.43
N ILE A 60 -0.60 -6.04 -1.29
CA ILE A 60 0.60 -5.45 -1.89
C ILE A 60 0.57 -5.54 -3.41
N VAL A 61 0.15 -6.68 -3.98
CA VAL A 61 -0.02 -6.82 -5.43
C VAL A 61 -1.06 -5.83 -5.95
N LEU A 62 -2.17 -5.64 -5.22
CA LEU A 62 -3.18 -4.64 -5.56
C LEU A 62 -2.61 -3.22 -5.56
N ILE A 63 -1.82 -2.86 -4.53
CA ILE A 63 -1.11 -1.58 -4.44
C ILE A 63 -0.13 -1.42 -5.61
N SER A 64 0.67 -2.43 -5.95
CA SER A 64 1.60 -2.37 -7.08
C SER A 64 0.89 -2.21 -8.43
N LEU A 65 -0.23 -2.90 -8.62
CA LEU A 65 -1.04 -2.83 -9.84
C LEU A 65 -1.74 -1.48 -10.02
N ILE A 66 -2.48 -1.03 -9.00
CA ILE A 66 -3.26 0.20 -9.07
C ILE A 66 -2.34 1.42 -8.90
N GLY A 67 -1.47 1.39 -7.89
CA GLY A 67 -0.51 2.45 -7.58
C GLY A 67 0.33 2.83 -8.79
N GLY A 68 0.84 1.84 -9.52
CA GLY A 68 1.65 2.11 -10.70
C GLY A 68 0.90 2.67 -11.91
N ARG A 69 -0.43 2.83 -11.84
CA ARG A 69 -1.22 3.58 -12.82
C ARG A 69 -1.60 4.95 -12.27
N ILE A 70 -2.12 4.98 -11.04
CA ILE A 70 -2.66 6.22 -10.45
C ILE A 70 -1.55 7.19 -10.03
N ILE A 71 -0.43 6.69 -9.49
CA ILE A 71 0.66 7.53 -8.98
C ILE A 71 1.32 8.27 -10.16
N PRO A 72 1.80 7.62 -11.23
CA PRO A 72 2.38 8.34 -12.37
C PRO A 72 1.38 9.28 -13.05
N SER A 73 0.10 8.92 -13.11
CA SER A 73 -0.93 9.78 -13.70
C SER A 73 -1.16 11.04 -12.88
N PHE A 74 -1.32 10.92 -11.56
CA PHE A 74 -1.49 12.08 -10.69
C PHE A 74 -0.24 12.96 -10.66
N THR A 75 0.95 12.36 -10.63
CA THR A 75 2.22 13.08 -10.74
C THR A 75 2.32 13.85 -12.05
N ARG A 76 2.01 13.21 -13.18
CA ARG A 76 2.03 13.87 -14.49
C ARG A 76 1.06 15.04 -14.53
N ASN A 77 -0.19 14.85 -14.10
CA ASN A 77 -1.21 15.89 -14.13
C ASN A 77 -0.81 17.11 -13.30
N TRP A 78 -0.21 16.88 -12.13
CA TRP A 78 0.27 17.97 -11.29
C TRP A 78 1.51 18.66 -11.89
N LEU A 79 2.51 17.90 -12.36
CA LEU A 79 3.75 18.46 -12.94
C LEU A 79 3.50 19.30 -14.20
N VAL A 80 2.59 18.85 -15.07
CA VAL A 80 2.23 19.64 -16.27
C VAL A 80 1.64 20.99 -15.90
N ARG A 81 0.90 21.08 -14.80
CA ARG A 81 0.22 22.30 -14.38
C ARG A 81 1.10 23.22 -13.52
N GLU A 82 1.85 22.65 -12.58
CA GLU A 82 2.46 23.42 -11.47
C GLU A 82 3.99 23.42 -11.50
N ASN A 83 4.63 22.47 -12.19
CA ASN A 83 6.09 22.34 -12.22
C ASN A 83 6.58 21.67 -13.52
N PRO A 84 6.42 22.32 -14.69
CA PRO A 84 6.79 21.75 -15.99
C PRO A 84 8.24 21.24 -16.02
N GLY A 85 8.52 20.18 -16.76
CA GLY A 85 9.85 19.54 -16.85
C GLY A 85 9.76 18.03 -17.00
N ARG A 86 10.73 17.28 -16.45
CA ARG A 86 10.75 15.80 -16.50
C ARG A 86 9.45 15.19 -15.96
N LEU A 87 8.74 14.47 -16.82
CA LEU A 87 7.50 13.76 -16.46
C LEU A 87 7.78 12.31 -16.05
N PRO A 88 6.83 11.64 -15.35
CA PRO A 88 6.91 10.21 -15.07
C PRO A 88 7.06 9.41 -16.36
N ALA A 89 7.89 8.38 -16.34
CA ALA A 89 8.03 7.48 -17.47
C ALA A 89 6.68 6.77 -17.75
N PRO A 90 6.30 6.56 -19.02
CA PRO A 90 5.13 5.76 -19.35
C PRO A 90 5.30 4.32 -18.88
N SER A 91 4.17 3.65 -18.61
CA SER A 91 4.18 2.23 -18.23
C SER A 91 4.67 1.36 -19.38
N ASP A 92 5.59 0.44 -19.10
CA ASP A 92 6.18 -0.44 -20.12
C ASP A 92 6.22 -1.92 -19.69
N ARG A 93 7.00 -2.72 -20.43
CA ARG A 93 7.19 -4.14 -20.12
C ARG A 93 7.88 -4.37 -18.79
N PHE A 94 8.78 -3.47 -18.38
CA PHE A 94 9.45 -3.56 -17.09
C PHE A 94 8.47 -3.37 -15.93
N ASP A 95 7.48 -2.47 -16.05
CA ASP A 95 6.42 -2.34 -15.04
C ASP A 95 5.64 -3.64 -14.85
N THR A 96 5.32 -4.32 -15.96
CA THR A 96 4.60 -5.59 -15.93
C THR A 96 5.45 -6.70 -15.31
N ALA A 97 6.74 -6.79 -15.69
CA ALA A 97 7.68 -7.74 -15.12
C ALA A 97 7.87 -7.50 -13.62
N SER A 98 8.01 -6.25 -13.19
CA SER A 98 8.18 -5.90 -11.77
C SER A 98 7.00 -6.36 -10.90
N ILE A 99 5.78 -6.22 -11.41
CA ILE A 99 4.56 -6.70 -10.73
C ILE A 99 4.54 -8.23 -10.69
N ALA A 100 4.87 -8.91 -11.79
CA ALA A 100 4.90 -10.37 -11.85
C ALA A 100 5.95 -10.95 -10.88
N ILE A 101 7.16 -10.38 -10.87
CA ILE A 101 8.23 -10.75 -9.94
C ILE A 101 7.75 -10.57 -8.49
N SER A 102 7.09 -9.45 -8.18
CA SER A 102 6.56 -9.20 -6.83
C SER A 102 5.50 -10.23 -6.42
N ALA A 103 4.60 -10.59 -7.33
CA ALA A 103 3.58 -11.61 -7.07
C ALA A 103 4.19 -13.01 -6.84
N ILE A 104 5.20 -13.37 -7.64
CA ILE A 104 5.94 -14.64 -7.48
C ILE A 104 6.69 -14.65 -6.15
N ALA A 105 7.41 -13.58 -5.81
CA ALA A 105 8.13 -13.45 -4.55
C ALA A 105 7.19 -13.58 -3.34
N LEU A 106 6.08 -12.86 -3.35
CA LEU A 106 5.06 -12.92 -2.30
C LEU A 106 4.39 -14.29 -2.20
N GLY A 107 4.15 -14.96 -3.34
CA GLY A 107 3.65 -16.32 -3.37
C GLY A 107 4.63 -17.31 -2.73
N ALA A 108 5.90 -17.27 -3.14
CA ALA A 108 6.95 -18.11 -2.58
C ALA A 108 7.09 -17.90 -1.06
N TRP A 109 7.16 -16.65 -0.60
CA TRP A 109 7.25 -16.31 0.82
C TRP A 109 6.00 -16.71 1.62
N THR A 110 4.82 -16.72 1.00
CA THR A 110 3.58 -17.14 1.68
C THR A 110 3.65 -18.60 2.13
N PHE A 111 4.15 -19.49 1.25
CA PHE A 111 4.17 -20.93 1.48
C PHE A 111 5.50 -21.44 2.04
N VAL A 112 6.62 -20.78 1.74
CA VAL A 112 7.96 -21.18 2.19
C VAL A 112 8.71 -19.95 2.74
N PRO A 113 8.27 -19.40 3.89
CA PRO A 113 8.70 -18.09 4.38
C PRO A 113 10.19 -18.01 4.74
N ASP A 114 10.78 -19.11 5.20
CA ASP A 114 12.17 -19.14 5.70
C ASP A 114 13.18 -19.63 4.65
N ASN A 115 12.73 -19.89 3.42
CA ASN A 115 13.58 -20.42 2.37
C ASN A 115 14.42 -19.32 1.70
N SER A 116 15.69 -19.59 1.45
CA SER A 116 16.62 -18.67 0.78
C SER A 116 16.12 -18.23 -0.61
N ILE A 117 15.41 -19.09 -1.35
CA ILE A 117 14.80 -18.73 -2.64
C ILE A 117 13.75 -17.63 -2.45
N SER A 118 12.88 -17.74 -1.43
CA SER A 118 11.91 -16.69 -1.09
C SER A 118 12.62 -15.38 -0.75
N GLY A 119 13.71 -15.47 0.02
CA GLY A 119 14.58 -14.33 0.33
C GLY A 119 15.16 -13.66 -0.93
N MET A 120 15.75 -14.43 -1.84
CA MET A 120 16.30 -13.92 -3.10
C MET A 120 15.23 -13.26 -3.97
N LEU A 121 14.06 -13.89 -4.11
CA LEU A 121 12.95 -13.34 -4.88
C LEU A 121 12.45 -12.02 -4.28
N MET A 122 12.39 -11.91 -2.95
CA MET A 122 12.05 -10.68 -2.26
C MET A 122 13.10 -9.58 -2.49
N ALA A 123 14.39 -9.90 -2.46
CA ALA A 123 15.45 -8.92 -2.78
C ALA A 123 15.33 -8.39 -4.21
N VAL A 124 15.10 -9.27 -5.20
CA VAL A 124 14.90 -8.87 -6.59
C VAL A 124 13.63 -8.03 -6.73
N ALA A 125 12.53 -8.43 -6.08
CA ALA A 125 11.30 -7.64 -6.07
C ALA A 125 11.50 -6.25 -5.46
N ALA A 126 12.29 -6.14 -4.38
CA ALA A 126 12.62 -4.86 -3.75
C ALA A 126 13.34 -3.93 -4.73
N ILE A 127 14.37 -4.43 -5.44
CA ILE A 127 15.12 -3.67 -6.43
C ILE A 127 14.20 -3.24 -7.59
N CYS A 128 13.40 -4.17 -8.14
CA CYS A 128 12.47 -3.87 -9.22
C CYS A 128 11.47 -2.78 -8.82
N GLN A 129 10.88 -2.88 -7.63
CA GLN A 129 9.90 -1.91 -7.14
C GLN A 129 10.52 -0.54 -6.81
N ALA A 130 11.76 -0.51 -6.30
CA ALA A 130 12.50 0.73 -6.07
C ALA A 130 12.84 1.44 -7.39
N TRP A 131 13.34 0.69 -8.38
CA TRP A 131 13.58 1.22 -9.72
C TRP A 131 12.29 1.70 -10.37
N ARG A 132 11.21 0.96 -10.21
CA ARG A 132 9.90 1.35 -10.73
C ARG A 132 9.43 2.67 -10.11
N LEU A 133 9.58 2.85 -8.81
CA LEU A 133 9.23 4.08 -8.10
C LEU A 133 10.08 5.28 -8.56
N SER A 134 11.38 5.09 -8.79
CA SER A 134 12.28 6.19 -9.22
C SER A 134 11.90 6.76 -10.59
N ARG A 135 11.26 5.96 -11.45
CA ARG A 135 10.73 6.40 -12.76
C ARG A 135 9.55 7.36 -12.66
N TRP A 136 8.94 7.53 -11.48
CA TRP A 136 7.70 8.29 -11.33
C TRP A 136 7.89 9.76 -10.98
N ALA A 137 9.13 10.25 -10.89
CA ALA A 137 9.46 11.65 -10.62
C ALA A 137 8.82 12.21 -9.33
N GLY A 138 8.65 11.38 -8.30
CA GLY A 138 7.97 11.73 -7.05
C GLY A 138 8.66 12.84 -6.26
N GLU A 139 9.99 12.91 -6.34
CA GLU A 139 10.81 13.95 -5.72
C GLU A 139 10.48 15.37 -6.22
N ARG A 140 9.86 15.50 -7.40
CA ARG A 140 9.42 16.81 -7.94
C ARG A 140 8.09 17.28 -7.36
N THR A 141 7.41 16.44 -6.57
CA THR A 141 6.03 16.68 -6.07
C THR A 141 5.98 17.19 -4.63
N LEU A 142 7.11 17.62 -4.06
CA LEU A 142 7.21 18.09 -2.67
C LEU A 142 6.26 19.24 -2.32
N ARG A 143 5.80 20.00 -3.32
CA ARG A 143 4.85 21.12 -3.15
C ARG A 143 3.38 20.69 -3.12
N ASP A 144 3.07 19.43 -3.44
CA ASP A 144 1.72 18.88 -3.35
C ASP A 144 1.68 17.64 -2.44
N PRO A 145 1.29 17.82 -1.16
CA PRO A 145 1.22 16.72 -0.21
C PRO A 145 0.32 15.58 -0.67
N LEU A 146 -0.74 15.84 -1.45
CA LEU A 146 -1.66 14.80 -1.94
C LEU A 146 -1.00 13.84 -2.95
N VAL A 147 -0.04 14.32 -3.73
CA VAL A 147 0.74 13.48 -4.66
C VAL A 147 1.97 12.90 -3.97
N LEU A 148 2.64 13.69 -3.12
CA LEU A 148 3.82 13.25 -2.39
C LEU A 148 3.53 12.02 -1.51
N ILE A 149 2.42 12.04 -0.74
CA ILE A 149 2.07 10.93 0.14
C ILE A 149 1.92 9.60 -0.61
N LEU A 150 1.47 9.63 -1.86
CA LEU A 150 1.33 8.41 -2.66
C LEU A 150 2.69 7.76 -2.95
N HIS A 151 3.74 8.55 -3.20
CA HIS A 151 5.09 8.04 -3.40
C HIS A 151 5.69 7.54 -2.09
N LEU A 152 5.50 8.29 -1.00
CA LEU A 152 5.98 7.89 0.32
C LEU A 152 5.30 6.59 0.79
N ALA A 153 3.99 6.46 0.61
CA ALA A 153 3.25 5.23 0.88
C ALA A 153 3.73 4.07 -0.01
N TYR A 154 3.96 4.31 -1.30
CA TYR A 154 4.49 3.28 -2.19
C TYR A 154 5.91 2.86 -1.83
N ALA A 155 6.76 3.75 -1.31
CA ALA A 155 8.14 3.45 -0.91
C ALA A 155 8.23 2.36 0.16
N PHE A 156 7.19 2.18 0.98
CA PHE A 156 7.10 1.04 1.90
C PHE A 156 7.02 -0.32 1.22
N VAL A 157 6.59 -0.40 -0.05
CA VAL A 157 6.56 -1.68 -0.80
C VAL A 157 7.97 -2.24 -1.02
N PRO A 158 8.90 -1.54 -1.72
CA PRO A 158 10.27 -2.04 -1.88
C PRO A 158 10.99 -2.16 -0.53
N LEU A 159 10.77 -1.25 0.42
CA LEU A 159 11.35 -1.36 1.77
C LEU A 159 10.87 -2.61 2.49
N GLY A 160 9.58 -2.95 2.36
CA GLY A 160 9.01 -4.13 2.99
C GLY A 160 9.56 -5.42 2.40
N PHE A 161 9.72 -5.49 1.07
CA PHE A 161 10.40 -6.61 0.42
C PHE A 161 11.87 -6.73 0.87
N ALA A 162 12.58 -5.60 1.00
CA ALA A 162 13.94 -5.59 1.50
C ALA A 162 14.02 -6.10 2.95
N PHE A 163 13.13 -5.66 3.85
CA PHE A 163 13.10 -6.15 5.23
C PHE A 163 12.70 -7.62 5.33
N VAL A 164 11.75 -8.11 4.52
CA VAL A 164 11.42 -9.54 4.46
C VAL A 164 12.65 -10.35 4.02
N SER A 165 13.31 -9.94 2.93
CA SER A 165 14.54 -10.59 2.47
C SER A 165 15.63 -10.56 3.55
N ALA A 166 15.84 -9.43 4.21
CA ALA A 166 16.86 -9.28 5.22
C ALA A 166 16.54 -10.12 6.47
N SER A 167 15.26 -10.28 6.84
CA SER A 167 14.88 -11.15 7.95
C SER A 167 15.15 -12.63 7.68
N ILE A 168 15.17 -13.05 6.42
CA ILE A 168 15.48 -14.44 6.02
C ILE A 168 17.00 -14.68 6.05
N PHE A 169 17.81 -13.74 5.55
CA PHE A 169 19.27 -13.91 5.47
C PHE A 169 20.03 -13.49 6.73
N PHE A 170 19.46 -12.55 7.50
CA PHE A 170 20.09 -11.98 8.69
C PHE A 170 19.11 -12.00 9.88
N PRO A 171 18.53 -13.18 10.24
CA PRO A 171 17.47 -13.27 11.25
C PRO A 171 17.89 -12.79 12.64
N ALA A 172 19.19 -12.84 12.97
CA ALA A 172 19.71 -12.32 14.24
C ALA A 172 19.69 -10.78 14.32
N ALA A 173 19.72 -10.09 13.19
CA ALA A 173 19.78 -8.63 13.12
C ALA A 173 18.45 -8.01 12.69
N VAL A 174 17.67 -8.70 11.87
CA VAL A 174 16.43 -8.17 11.29
C VAL A 174 15.23 -9.07 11.67
N PRO A 175 14.37 -8.60 12.58
CA PRO A 175 13.18 -9.34 12.99
C PRO A 175 12.15 -9.45 11.85
N VAL A 176 11.49 -10.60 11.74
CA VAL A 176 10.41 -10.85 10.76
C VAL A 176 9.30 -9.79 10.83
N ALA A 177 8.99 -9.31 12.03
CA ALA A 177 7.99 -8.29 12.27
C ALA A 177 8.29 -6.96 11.52
N ALA A 178 9.56 -6.63 11.26
CA ALA A 178 9.94 -5.43 10.53
C ALA A 178 9.36 -5.46 9.10
N GLY A 179 9.53 -6.57 8.39
CA GLY A 179 8.96 -6.76 7.04
C GLY A 179 7.43 -6.70 7.04
N LEU A 180 6.79 -7.39 7.99
CA LEU A 180 5.34 -7.42 8.14
C LEU A 180 4.74 -6.03 8.41
N HIS A 181 5.36 -5.24 9.30
CA HIS A 181 4.86 -3.90 9.63
C HIS A 181 5.17 -2.87 8.54
N THR A 182 6.28 -3.04 7.82
CA THR A 182 6.58 -2.20 6.65
C THR A 182 5.55 -2.41 5.55
N LEU A 183 5.19 -3.66 5.21
CA LEU A 183 4.17 -3.96 4.21
C LEU A 183 2.75 -3.64 4.71
N GLY A 184 2.41 -4.01 5.94
CA GLY A 184 1.08 -3.80 6.50
C GLY A 184 0.82 -2.35 6.90
N THR A 185 1.39 -1.92 8.01
CA THR A 185 1.17 -0.59 8.57
C THR A 185 1.68 0.51 7.63
N GLY A 186 2.89 0.34 7.09
CA GLY A 186 3.51 1.28 6.17
C GLY A 186 2.79 1.34 4.82
N ALA A 187 2.91 0.30 3.99
CA ALA A 187 2.40 0.33 2.63
C ALA A 187 0.86 0.30 2.58
N VAL A 188 0.21 -0.72 3.19
CA VAL A 188 -1.25 -0.84 3.13
C VAL A 188 -1.94 0.29 3.88
N GLY A 189 -1.50 0.60 5.10
CA GLY A 189 -2.08 1.67 5.91
C GLY A 189 -1.98 3.05 5.25
N ALA A 190 -0.75 3.47 4.90
CA ALA A 190 -0.54 4.80 4.32
C ALA A 190 -1.17 4.92 2.92
N MET A 191 -1.09 3.88 2.08
CA MET A 191 -1.68 3.94 0.73
C MET A 191 -3.20 4.03 0.79
N THR A 192 -3.83 3.27 1.68
CA THR A 192 -5.28 3.32 1.91
C THR A 192 -5.70 4.74 2.28
N LEU A 193 -5.04 5.34 3.28
CA LEU A 193 -5.38 6.67 3.77
C LEU A 193 -5.13 7.77 2.72
N ALA A 194 -4.06 7.65 1.94
CA ALA A 194 -3.74 8.56 0.84
C ALA A 194 -4.82 8.53 -0.26
N VAL A 195 -5.20 7.33 -0.71
CA VAL A 195 -6.21 7.14 -1.75
C VAL A 195 -7.58 7.56 -1.23
N MET A 196 -7.96 7.20 0.00
CA MET A 196 -9.22 7.62 0.62
C MET A 196 -9.35 9.14 0.67
N THR A 197 -8.30 9.84 1.11
CA THR A 197 -8.28 11.31 1.17
C THR A 197 -8.49 11.92 -0.21
N ARG A 198 -7.71 11.50 -1.20
CA ARG A 198 -7.81 12.05 -2.55
C ARG A 198 -9.15 11.73 -3.23
N ALA A 199 -9.64 10.50 -3.09
CA ALA A 199 -10.92 10.07 -3.63
C ALA A 199 -12.08 10.83 -2.98
N THR A 200 -12.02 11.05 -1.67
CA THR A 200 -13.03 11.83 -0.94
C THR A 200 -13.10 13.25 -1.49
N LEU A 201 -11.96 13.95 -1.62
CA LEU A 201 -11.94 15.30 -2.17
C LEU A 201 -12.47 15.33 -3.62
N GLY A 202 -11.94 14.47 -4.49
CA GLY A 202 -12.29 14.45 -5.92
C GLY A 202 -13.75 14.08 -6.20
N HIS A 203 -14.27 13.03 -5.56
CA HIS A 203 -15.64 12.57 -5.83
C HIS A 203 -16.70 13.43 -5.17
N THR A 204 -16.37 14.12 -4.07
CA THR A 204 -17.29 15.04 -3.40
C THR A 204 -17.20 16.48 -3.93
N GLY A 205 -16.41 16.72 -4.98
CA GLY A 205 -16.28 18.04 -5.63
C GLY A 205 -15.48 19.07 -4.84
N ARG A 206 -14.77 18.65 -3.79
CA ARG A 206 -13.94 19.54 -2.96
C ARG A 206 -12.61 19.81 -3.66
N GLU A 207 -11.99 20.94 -3.30
CA GLU A 207 -10.69 21.32 -3.83
C GLU A 207 -9.65 20.21 -3.56
N LEU A 208 -8.92 19.81 -4.61
CA LEU A 208 -7.85 18.82 -4.52
C LEU A 208 -6.57 19.45 -3.95
N LYS A 209 -6.65 19.90 -2.70
CA LYS A 209 -5.56 20.54 -1.97
C LYS A 209 -5.47 20.02 -0.55
N ALA A 210 -4.25 19.66 -0.12
CA ALA A 210 -3.98 19.31 1.26
C ALA A 210 -3.75 20.56 2.11
N GLY A 211 -4.69 20.85 3.02
CA GLY A 211 -4.50 21.84 4.08
C GLY A 211 -3.65 21.31 5.24
N ARG A 212 -3.45 22.12 6.28
CA ARG A 212 -2.64 21.74 7.47
C ARG A 212 -3.14 20.46 8.14
N GLY A 213 -4.46 20.29 8.25
CA GLY A 213 -5.07 19.09 8.82
C GLY A 213 -4.79 17.82 8.00
N THR A 214 -4.92 17.90 6.68
CA THR A 214 -4.60 16.77 5.78
C THR A 214 -3.11 16.43 5.81
N SER A 215 -2.23 17.44 5.84
CA SER A 215 -0.79 17.21 6.00
C SER A 215 -0.46 16.57 7.35
N PHE A 216 -1.14 16.95 8.43
CA PHE A 216 -1.00 16.30 9.73
C PHE A 216 -1.38 14.81 9.66
N ILE A 217 -2.51 14.47 9.02
CA ILE A 217 -2.94 13.08 8.81
C ILE A 217 -1.84 12.27 8.11
N PHE A 218 -1.24 12.83 7.05
CA PHE A 218 -0.18 12.16 6.29
C PHE A 218 1.09 11.97 7.10
N VAL A 219 1.52 12.98 7.86
CA VAL A 219 2.68 12.84 8.75
C VAL A 219 2.39 11.81 9.83
N ALA A 220 1.21 11.82 10.44
CA ALA A 220 0.82 10.89 11.48
C ALA A 220 0.84 9.42 11.01
N VAL A 221 0.31 9.12 9.81
CA VAL A 221 0.34 7.74 9.28
C VAL A 221 1.75 7.27 8.92
N LEU A 222 2.60 8.16 8.40
CA LEU A 222 4.00 7.85 8.13
C LEU A 222 4.79 7.60 9.42
N LEU A 223 4.56 8.41 10.46
CA LEU A 223 5.14 8.21 11.78
C LEU A 223 4.66 6.90 12.42
N ALA A 224 3.37 6.58 12.30
CA ALA A 224 2.82 5.32 12.78
C ALA A 224 3.54 4.11 12.14
N GLY A 225 3.74 4.14 10.82
CA GLY A 225 4.50 3.13 10.10
C GLY A 225 5.96 3.05 10.56
N ALA A 226 6.67 4.18 10.62
CA ALA A 226 8.07 4.23 11.02
C ALA A 226 8.30 3.75 12.46
N LEU A 227 7.50 4.22 13.41
CA LEU A 227 7.56 3.81 14.81
C LEU A 227 7.21 2.33 14.97
N ARG A 228 6.26 1.82 14.18
CA ARG A 228 5.90 0.40 14.21
C ARG A 228 7.02 -0.50 13.69
N ILE A 229 7.77 -0.04 12.69
CA ILE A 229 8.98 -0.74 12.21
C ILE A 229 10.08 -0.66 13.26
N LEU A 230 10.32 0.51 13.84
CA LEU A 230 11.32 0.70 14.90
C LEU A 230 11.05 -0.22 16.10
N ALA A 231 9.79 -0.32 16.54
CA ALA A 231 9.37 -1.21 17.63
C ALA A 231 9.63 -2.70 17.36
N ALA A 232 9.86 -3.10 16.11
CA ALA A 232 10.30 -4.47 15.81
C ALA A 232 11.76 -4.69 16.27
N PHE A 233 12.61 -3.66 16.21
CA PHE A 233 14.02 -3.71 16.58
C PHE A 233 14.27 -3.36 18.04
N VAL A 234 13.46 -2.47 18.62
CA VAL A 234 13.57 -2.07 20.03
C VAL A 234 12.37 -2.59 20.80
N SER A 235 12.63 -3.45 21.79
CA SER A 235 11.59 -3.98 22.68
C SER A 235 11.16 -2.91 23.69
N SER A 236 10.36 -1.93 23.23
CA SER A 236 9.89 -0.81 24.04
C SER A 236 8.38 -0.62 23.88
N GLY A 237 7.63 -0.82 24.97
CA GLY A 237 6.19 -0.60 25.02
C GLY A 237 5.82 0.85 24.64
N ALA A 238 6.60 1.83 25.09
CA ALA A 238 6.39 3.23 24.76
C ALA A 238 6.43 3.51 23.24
N VAL A 239 7.33 2.86 22.49
CA VAL A 239 7.41 3.03 21.02
C VAL A 239 6.17 2.42 20.34
N ILE A 240 5.68 1.29 20.87
CA ILE A 240 4.43 0.66 20.41
C ILE A 240 3.23 1.58 20.67
N ASP A 241 3.14 2.15 21.87
CA ASP A 241 2.05 3.05 22.26
C ASP A 241 2.06 4.32 21.41
N MET A 242 3.24 4.90 21.17
CA MET A 242 3.41 6.03 20.26
C MET A 242 2.99 5.70 18.82
N ALA A 243 3.35 4.50 18.32
CA ALA A 243 2.92 4.06 16.99
C ALA A 243 1.39 3.93 16.92
N GLY A 244 0.77 3.37 17.96
CA GLY A 244 -0.69 3.27 18.09
C GLY A 244 -1.37 4.64 18.17
N ALA A 245 -0.83 5.57 18.96
CA ALA A 245 -1.34 6.93 19.08
C ALA A 245 -1.25 7.69 17.74
N ALA A 246 -0.13 7.59 17.03
CA ALA A 246 0.03 8.19 15.71
C ALA A 246 -0.95 7.59 14.68
N TRP A 247 -1.18 6.27 14.72
CA TRP A 247 -2.16 5.59 13.88
C TRP A 247 -3.58 6.10 14.17
N MET A 248 -3.98 6.15 15.45
CA MET A 248 -5.29 6.68 15.86
C MET A 248 -5.46 8.13 15.43
N ALA A 249 -4.45 8.97 15.62
CA ALA A 249 -4.48 10.38 15.20
C ALA A 249 -4.68 10.52 13.69
N ALA A 250 -4.05 9.67 12.87
CA ALA A 250 -4.21 9.70 11.43
C ALA A 250 -5.63 9.32 10.97
N PHE A 251 -6.16 8.20 11.45
CA PHE A 251 -7.48 7.71 11.04
C PHE A 251 -8.63 8.52 11.66
N ALA A 252 -8.53 8.91 12.93
CA ALA A 252 -9.50 9.80 13.55
C ALA A 252 -9.47 11.18 12.89
N GLY A 253 -8.28 11.71 12.59
CA GLY A 253 -8.12 12.96 11.85
C GLY A 253 -8.80 12.89 10.47
N PHE A 254 -8.64 11.78 9.74
CA PHE A 254 -9.34 11.56 8.48
C PHE A 254 -10.86 11.60 8.65
N LEU A 255 -11.41 10.89 9.65
CA LEU A 255 -12.85 10.88 9.90
C LEU A 255 -13.38 12.28 10.25
N LEU A 256 -12.66 13.03 11.10
CA LEU A 256 -13.08 14.36 11.52
C LEU A 256 -13.00 15.40 10.41
N ILE A 257 -11.96 15.35 9.57
CA ILE A 257 -11.71 16.37 8.54
C ILE A 257 -12.41 16.03 7.22
N HIS A 258 -12.42 14.75 6.83
CA HIS A 258 -12.93 14.29 5.54
C HIS A 258 -14.22 13.46 5.66
N GLY A 259 -14.61 12.99 6.84
CA GLY A 259 -15.82 12.16 7.01
C GLY A 259 -17.12 12.91 6.68
N ALA A 260 -17.27 14.16 7.11
CA ALA A 260 -18.44 14.97 6.77
C ALA A 260 -18.61 15.14 5.26
N ALA A 261 -17.50 15.13 4.50
CA ALA A 261 -17.55 15.23 3.06
C ALA A 261 -18.33 14.10 2.38
N LEU A 262 -18.28 12.91 2.98
CA LEU A 262 -18.91 11.69 2.48
C LEU A 262 -20.41 11.61 2.78
N THR A 263 -20.90 12.40 3.75
CA THR A 263 -22.32 12.41 4.16
C THR A 263 -23.07 13.66 3.69
N THR A 264 -22.36 14.67 3.19
CA THR A 264 -22.95 15.89 2.62
C THR A 264 -23.08 15.80 1.10
N PRO A 265 -24.01 16.57 0.50
CA PRO A 265 -24.10 16.70 -0.96
C PRO A 265 -22.77 17.10 -1.59
N LYS A 266 -22.57 16.69 -2.85
CA LYS A 266 -21.41 17.07 -3.65
C LYS A 266 -21.31 18.59 -3.73
N ALA A 267 -20.12 19.13 -3.45
CA ALA A 267 -19.83 20.54 -3.67
C ALA A 267 -19.94 20.86 -5.18
N ARG A 268 -20.53 22.01 -5.50
CA ARG A 268 -20.74 22.46 -6.88
C ARG A 268 -19.45 22.92 -7.52
#